data_AF-A0A7Y8TY42-F1
#
_entry.id   AF-A0A7Y8TY42-F1
#
_cell.length_a   1.000
_cell.length_b   1.000
_cell.length_c   1.000
_cell.angle_alpha   90.00
_cell.angle_beta   90.00
_cell.angle_gamma   90.00
#
_symmetry.space_group_name_H-M   'P 1'
#
loop_
_entity.id
_entity.type
_entity.pdbx_description
1 polymer ?
#
loop_
_entity_poly.entity_id
_entity_poly.type
_entity_poly.pdbx_seq_one_letter_code
_entity_poly.pdbx_strand_id
1 'polypeptide(L)'
;MTAISFQNHLDFIQAAFNQVAKIVAEHGHPCLEVCCPAESTERCLEHLAVVASDWSYDYSFIDAHLETYKKTNAEIREFLGE
;
A
#
# COMPACT_ATOMS: atom_id res chain seq x y z
N MET A 1 5.17 0.67 26.81
CA MET A 1 5.10 1.46 25.57
C MET A 1 6.49 1.98 25.26
N THR A 2 7.04 1.61 24.12
CA THR A 2 8.31 2.15 23.61
C THR A 2 8.03 3.52 23.01
N ALA A 3 8.78 4.55 23.43
CA ALA A 3 8.69 5.87 22.84
C ALA A 3 9.31 5.85 21.44
N ILE A 4 8.60 6.38 20.44
CA ILE A 4 9.11 6.56 19.08
C ILE A 4 9.44 8.04 18.93
N SER A 5 10.70 8.34 18.61
CA SER A 5 11.19 9.70 18.39
C SER A 5 11.69 9.85 16.96
N PHE A 6 11.31 10.93 16.29
CA PHE A 6 11.76 11.28 14.94
C PHE A 6 12.70 12.48 14.99
N GLN A 7 13.69 12.49 14.10
CA GLN A 7 14.69 13.57 14.08
C GLN A 7 14.09 14.89 13.59
N ASN A 8 13.10 14.83 12.70
CA ASN A 8 12.38 15.98 12.16
C ASN A 8 10.96 15.59 11.70
N HIS A 9 10.17 16.60 11.29
CA HIS A 9 8.79 16.40 10.83
C HIS A 9 8.71 15.61 9.52
N LEU A 10 9.69 15.75 8.61
CA LEU A 10 9.71 15.02 7.34
C LEU A 10 9.84 13.52 7.59
N ASP A 11 10.75 13.10 8.48
CA ASP A 11 10.94 11.71 8.84
C ASP A 11 9.69 11.10 9.50
N PHE A 12 9.00 11.89 10.32
CA PHE A 12 7.73 11.48 10.92
C PHE A 12 6.66 11.22 9.85
N ILE A 13 6.46 12.15 8.92
CA ILE A 13 5.44 12.01 7.88
C ILE A 13 5.79 10.88 6.91
N GLN A 14 7.06 10.74 6.52
CA GLN A 14 7.52 9.63 5.69
C GLN A 14 7.26 8.27 6.36
N ALA A 15 7.58 8.15 7.65
CA ALA A 15 7.29 6.94 8.40
C ALA A 15 5.77 6.69 8.54
N ALA A 16 4.96 7.75 8.67
CA ALA A 16 3.51 7.63 8.71
C ALA A 16 2.95 7.11 7.38
N PHE A 17 3.40 7.63 6.23
CA PHE A 17 3.03 7.09 4.91
C PHE A 17 3.37 5.62 4.78
N ASN A 18 4.59 5.22 5.13
CA ASN A 18 5.04 3.83 5.08
C ASN A 18 4.20 2.92 6.00
N GLN A 19 3.89 3.40 7.21
CA GLN A 19 3.10 2.65 8.16
C GLN A 19 1.64 2.48 7.70
N VAL A 20 1.03 3.52 7.13
CA VAL A 20 -0.32 3.43 6.57
C VAL A 20 -0.34 2.49 5.37
N ALA A 21 0.64 2.57 4.46
CA ALA A 21 0.76 1.67 3.32
C ALA A 21 0.83 0.21 3.76
N LYS A 22 1.60 -0.08 4.81
CA LYS A 22 1.68 -1.41 5.39
C LYS A 22 0.34 -1.89 5.96
N ILE A 23 -0.37 -1.06 6.72
CA ILE A 23 -1.69 -1.41 7.29
C ILE A 23 -2.70 -1.72 6.18
N VAL A 24 -2.72 -0.89 5.13
CA VAL A 24 -3.60 -1.09 3.96
C VAL A 24 -3.24 -2.39 3.25
N ALA A 25 -1.95 -2.67 3.03
CA ALA A 25 -1.48 -3.90 2.43
C ALA A 25 -1.80 -5.14 3.28
N GLU A 26 -1.73 -5.06 4.61
CA GLU A 26 -2.14 -6.15 5.51
C GLU A 26 -3.65 -6.36 5.49
N HIS A 27 -4.45 -5.29 5.37
CA HIS A 27 -5.90 -5.37 5.31
C HIS A 27 -6.42 -6.13 4.07
N GLY A 28 -5.76 -5.98 2.92
CA GLY A 28 -6.14 -6.70 1.70
C GLY A 28 -5.63 -8.15 1.62
N HIS A 29 -4.69 -8.54 2.49
CA HIS A 29 -4.05 -9.86 2.41
C HIS A 29 -5.05 -11.02 2.52
N PRO A 30 -6.05 -11.00 3.42
CA PRO A 30 -7.05 -12.06 3.52
C PRO A 30 -7.91 -12.22 2.25
N CYS A 31 -8.11 -11.15 1.47
CA CYS A 31 -8.82 -11.24 0.19
C CYS A 31 -8.02 -12.03 -0.85
N LEU A 32 -6.70 -11.82 -0.89
CA LEU A 32 -5.81 -12.55 -1.79
C LEU A 32 -5.73 -14.04 -1.41
N GLU A 33 -5.75 -14.38 -0.12
CA GLU A 33 -5.73 -15.78 0.37
C GLU A 33 -6.95 -16.59 -0.08
N VAL A 34 -8.11 -15.95 -0.24
CA VAL A 34 -9.35 -16.59 -0.72
C VAL A 34 -9.52 -16.47 -2.25
N CYS A 35 -8.45 -16.10 -2.97
CA CYS A 35 -8.44 -15.87 -4.42
C CYS A 35 -9.52 -14.86 -4.88
N CYS A 36 -9.75 -13.81 -4.08
CA CYS A 36 -10.65 -12.72 -4.42
C CYS A 36 -9.83 -11.46 -4.75
N PRO A 37 -10.12 -10.75 -5.87
CA PRO A 37 -9.37 -9.56 -6.23
C PRO A 37 -9.58 -8.45 -5.19
N ALA A 38 -8.47 -7.96 -4.63
CA ALA A 38 -8.44 -6.92 -3.61
C ALA A 38 -8.37 -5.52 -4.24
N GLU A 39 -9.33 -5.19 -5.11
CA GLU A 39 -9.33 -3.94 -5.90
C GLU A 39 -9.37 -2.69 -5.03
N SER A 40 -10.12 -2.75 -3.94
CA SER A 40 -10.22 -1.64 -2.98
C SER A 40 -8.86 -1.32 -2.35
N THR A 41 -8.06 -2.35 -2.08
CA THR A 41 -6.72 -2.19 -1.50
C THR A 41 -5.75 -1.61 -2.53
N GLU A 42 -5.79 -2.11 -3.77
CA GLU A 42 -5.02 -1.57 -4.89
C GLU A 42 -5.30 -0.08 -5.10
N ARG A 43 -6.57 0.31 -5.21
CA ARG A 43 -6.97 1.72 -5.39
C ARG A 43 -6.57 2.61 -4.20
N CYS A 44 -6.64 2.07 -2.98
CA CYS A 44 -6.22 2.81 -1.80
C CYS A 44 -4.72 3.10 -1.81
N LEU A 45 -3.89 2.11 -2.18
CA LEU A 45 -2.45 2.28 -2.33
C LEU A 45 -2.10 3.22 -3.49
N GLU A 46 -2.84 3.16 -4.60
CA GLU A 46 -2.66 4.07 -5.74
C GLU A 46 -2.89 5.53 -5.34
N HIS A 47 -4.00 5.83 -4.67
CA HIS A 47 -4.25 7.19 -4.18
C HIS A 47 -3.22 7.62 -3.14
N LEU A 48 -2.76 6.70 -2.28
CA LEU A 48 -1.73 7.02 -1.28
C LEU A 48 -0.39 7.38 -1.95
N ALA A 49 0.00 6.68 -3.02
CA ALA A 49 1.20 6.97 -3.79
C ALA A 49 1.12 8.35 -4.47
N VAL A 50 -0.04 8.70 -5.05
CA VAL A 50 -0.28 10.03 -5.63
C VAL A 50 -0.09 11.13 -4.58
N VAL A 51 -0.72 10.98 -3.41
CA VAL A 51 -0.61 11.98 -2.33
C VAL A 51 0.84 12.10 -1.84
N ALA A 52 1.55 10.98 -1.65
CA ALA A 52 2.96 11.02 -1.27
C ALA A 52 3.81 11.75 -2.32
N SER A 53 3.57 11.48 -3.61
CA SER A 53 4.25 12.13 -4.73
C SER A 53 3.99 13.64 -4.79
N ASP A 54 2.73 14.06 -4.67
CA ASP A 54 2.32 15.48 -4.71
C ASP A 54 3.00 16.31 -3.60
N TRP A 55 3.25 15.68 -2.45
CA TRP A 55 3.91 16.30 -1.31
C TRP A 55 5.43 16.06 -1.27
N SER A 56 6.00 15.50 -2.34
CA SER A 56 7.44 15.20 -2.48
C SER A 56 8.01 14.25 -1.41
N TYR A 57 7.18 13.34 -0.89
CA TYR A 57 7.62 12.22 -0.06
C TYR A 57 8.02 11.02 -0.92
N ASP A 58 8.89 10.15 -0.40
CA ASP A 58 9.26 8.92 -1.08
C ASP A 58 8.09 7.94 -1.07
N TYR A 59 7.57 7.62 -2.25
CA TYR A 59 6.45 6.70 -2.43
C TYR A 59 6.91 5.29 -2.84
N SER A 60 8.23 5.04 -2.93
CA SER A 60 8.78 3.75 -3.39
C SER A 60 8.28 2.56 -2.57
N PHE A 61 8.09 2.74 -1.26
CA PHE A 61 7.53 1.71 -0.38
C PHE A 61 6.05 1.41 -0.66
N ILE A 62 5.28 2.46 -0.97
CA ILE A 62 3.86 2.33 -1.33
C ILE A 62 3.75 1.63 -2.70
N ASP A 63 4.59 2.05 -3.65
CA ASP A 63 4.61 1.51 -5.01
C ASP A 63 4.94 0.02 -5.04
N ALA A 64 5.90 -0.43 -4.22
CA ALA A 64 6.21 -1.85 -4.08
C ALA A 64 5.01 -2.70 -3.62
N HIS A 65 4.21 -2.18 -2.69
CA HIS A 65 2.96 -2.83 -2.29
C HIS A 65 1.90 -2.77 -3.40
N LEU A 66 1.75 -1.62 -4.06
CA LEU A 66 0.80 -1.42 -5.15
C LEU A 66 1.04 -2.39 -6.30
N GLU A 67 2.29 -2.52 -6.75
CA GLU A 67 2.66 -3.44 -7.85
C GLU A 67 2.41 -4.90 -7.48
N THR A 68 2.60 -5.27 -6.21
CA THR A 68 2.23 -6.61 -5.72
C THR A 68 0.72 -6.85 -5.85
N TYR A 69 -0.09 -5.87 -5.46
CA TYR A 69 -1.55 -5.96 -5.54
C TYR A 69 -2.05 -5.97 -6.99
N LYS A 70 -1.54 -5.08 -7.86
CA LYS A 70 -1.89 -5.08 -9.29
C LYS A 70 -1.59 -6.41 -9.95
N LYS A 71 -0.40 -6.96 -9.69
CA LYS A 71 0.00 -8.26 -10.24
C LYS A 71 -0.92 -9.37 -9.75
N THR A 72 -1.13 -9.47 -8.43
CA THR A 72 -1.94 -10.55 -7.84
C THR A 72 -3.40 -10.44 -8.27
N ASN A 73 -3.96 -9.24 -8.31
CA ASN A 73 -5.33 -9.02 -8.78
C ASN A 73 -5.48 -9.37 -10.27
N ALA A 74 -4.49 -9.04 -11.11
CA ALA A 74 -4.50 -9.44 -12.51
C ALA A 74 -4.44 -10.97 -12.69
N GLU A 75 -3.58 -11.65 -11.93
CA GLU A 75 -3.49 -13.12 -11.93
C GLU A 75 -4.81 -13.77 -11.47
N ILE A 76 -5.46 -13.21 -10.44
CA ILE A 76 -6.77 -13.68 -9.95
C ILE A 76 -7.87 -13.45 -11.00
N ARG A 77 -7.92 -12.29 -11.66
CA ARG A 77 -8.91 -12.03 -12.72
C ARG A 77 -8.74 -12.99 -13.89
N GLU A 78 -7.50 -13.21 -14.34
CA GLU A 78 -7.20 -14.19 -15.39
C GLU A 78 -7.63 -15.61 -14.99
N PHE A 79 -7.39 -16.00 -13.73
CA PHE A 79 -7.85 -17.29 -13.20
C PHE A 79 -9.38 -17.41 -13.14
N LEU A 80 -10.08 -16.32 -12.80
CA LEU A 80 -11.54 -16.27 -12.76
C LEU A 80 -12.19 -16.18 -14.17
N GLY A 81 -11.39 -15.93 -15.21
CA GLY A 81 -11.86 -15.82 -16.59
C GLY A 81 -12.53 -14.49 -16.92
N GLU A 82 -12.24 -13.44 -16.15
CA GLU A 82 -12.59 -12.03 -16.45
C GLU A 82 -11.49 -11.31 -17.23
#